data_AF-A0A380C1Y1-F1
#
_entry.id   AF-A0A380C1Y1-F1
#
_cell.length_a   1.000
_cell.length_b   1.000
_cell.length_c   1.000
_cell.angle_alpha   90.00
_cell.angle_beta   90.00
_cell.angle_gamma   90.00
#
_symmetry.space_group_name_H-M   'P 1'
#
loop_
_entity.id
_entity.type
_entity.pdbx_description
1 polymer ?
#
loop_
_entity_poly.entity_id
_entity_poly.type
_entity_poly.pdbx_seq_one_letter_code
_entity_poly.pdbx_strand_id
1 'polypeptide(L)' 'MKATFRTPKTNKGWFGLMAILAIILLGSWPVIPLLNKTTILFGMPVLMVWSVALIILTTSTLMVLNKIGVND' A
#
# COMPACT_ATOMS: atom_id res chain seq x y z
N MET A 1 5.23 4.44 28.54
CA MET A 1 4.11 5.07 27.81
C MET A 1 3.09 3.98 27.49
N LYS A 2 1.83 4.10 27.93
CA LYS A 2 0.77 3.17 27.48
C LYS A 2 0.44 3.50 26.03
N ALA A 3 0.69 2.57 25.11
CA ALA A 3 0.27 2.72 23.72
C ALA A 3 -1.24 2.56 23.64
N THR A 4 -1.96 3.68 23.58
CA THR A 4 -3.41 3.67 23.33
C THR A 4 -3.63 3.61 21.82
N PHE A 5 -4.09 2.47 21.32
CA PHE A 5 -4.49 2.32 19.92
C PHE A 5 -5.83 3.03 19.69
N ARG A 6 -5.84 4.01 18.78
CA ARG A 6 -7.08 4.67 18.35
C ARG A 6 -7.55 4.03 17.05
N THR A 7 -8.69 3.33 17.11
CA THR A 7 -9.32 2.75 15.93
C THR A 7 -10.15 3.78 15.17
N PRO A 8 -10.37 3.60 13.85
CA PRO A 8 -11.26 4.46 13.08
C PRO A 8 -12.69 4.36 13.61
N LYS A 9 -13.37 5.50 13.76
CA LYS A 9 -14.78 5.55 14.19
C LYS A 9 -15.76 5.66 13.02
N THR A 10 -15.27 5.98 11.81
CA THR A 10 -16.08 6.22 10.62
C THR A 10 -15.83 5.15 9.58
N ASN A 11 -16.84 4.85 8.75
CA ASN A 11 -16.71 3.93 7.63
C ASN A 11 -15.62 4.37 6.64
N LYS A 12 -15.46 5.69 6.46
CA LYS A 12 -14.39 6.28 5.65
C LYS A 12 -13.00 5.95 6.21
N GLY A 13 -12.81 6.07 7.53
CA GLY A 13 -11.55 5.73 8.18
C GLY A 13 -11.21 4.24 8.12
N TRP A 14 -12.22 3.37 8.23
CA TRP A 14 -12.04 1.94 8.00
C TRP A 14 -11.64 1.62 6.55
N PHE A 15 -12.27 2.27 5.58
CA PHE A 15 -11.89 2.15 4.17
C PHE A 15 -10.42 2.59 3.95
N GLY A 16 -10.01 3.72 4.54
CA GLY A 16 -8.64 4.19 4.46
C GLY A 16 -7.62 3.25 5.08
N LEU A 17 -7.93 2.67 6.24
CA LEU A 17 -7.09 1.66 6.89
C LEU A 17 -6.96 0.42 6.00
N MET A 18 -8.06 -0.09 5.46
CA MET A 18 -8.05 -1.26 4.58
C MET A 18 -7.29 -1.00 3.28
N ALA A 19 -7.42 0.20 2.70
CA ALA A 19 -6.68 0.60 1.52
C ALA A 19 -5.17 0.55 1.78
N ILE A 20 -4.70 1.12 2.90
CA ILE A 20 -3.27 1.07 3.26
C ILE A 20 -2.80 -0.37 3.51
N LEU A 21 -3.58 -1.18 4.23
CA LEU A 21 -3.23 -2.58 4.48
C LEU A 21 -3.09 -3.38 3.17
N ALA A 22 -3.98 -3.16 2.20
CA ALA A 22 -3.89 -3.81 0.89
C ALA A 22 -2.58 -3.46 0.17
N ILE A 23 -2.14 -2.20 0.24
CA ILE A 23 -0.87 -1.75 -0.37
C ILE A 23 0.32 -2.40 0.31
N ILE A 24 0.31 -2.49 1.64
CA ILE A 24 1.35 -3.17 2.41
C ILE A 24 1.44 -4.63 1.98
N LEU A 25 0.31 -5.32 1.83
CA LEU A 25 0.28 -6.70 1.35
C LEU A 25 0.85 -6.84 -0.07
N LEU A 26 0.52 -5.90 -0.97
CA LEU A 26 1.05 -5.86 -2.34
C LEU A 26 2.57 -5.58 -2.41
N GLY A 27 3.10 -4.84 -1.44
CA GLY A 27 4.54 -4.59 -1.29
C GLY A 27 5.28 -5.63 -0.45
N SER A 28 4.57 -6.56 0.19
CA SER A 28 5.17 -7.54 1.09
C SER A 28 5.76 -8.73 0.35
N TRP A 29 6.64 -9.45 1.05
CA TRP A 29 7.34 -10.63 0.55
C TRP A 29 6.49 -11.69 -0.17
N PRO A 30 5.23 -12.03 0.21
CA PRO A 30 4.46 -13.04 -0.54
C PRO A 30 4.21 -12.68 -2.01
N VAL A 31 4.23 -11.40 -2.38
CA VAL A 31 3.96 -10.95 -3.77
C VAL A 31 5.24 -10.91 -4.61
N ILE A 32 6.39 -10.72 -3.98
CA ILE A 32 7.69 -10.59 -4.65
C ILE A 32 8.05 -11.84 -5.49
N PRO A 33 7.87 -13.10 -5.03
CA PRO A 33 8.11 -14.30 -5.82
C PRO A 33 7.24 -14.43 -7.08
N LEU A 34 6.06 -13.80 -7.12
CA LEU A 34 5.21 -13.80 -8.31
C LEU A 34 5.82 -12.95 -9.44
N LEU A 35 6.54 -11.89 -9.05
CA LEU A 35 7.16 -10.91 -9.95
C LEU A 35 8.63 -11.25 -10.24
N ASN A 36 9.31 -11.90 -9.31
CA ASN A 36 10.71 -12.29 -9.42
C ASN A 36 10.85 -13.62 -10.17
N LYS A 37 10.76 -13.58 -11.49
CA LYS A 37 11.05 -14.73 -12.36
C LYS A 37 12.57 -14.88 -12.55
N THR A 38 13.05 -16.12 -12.51
CA THR A 38 14.48 -16.50 -12.65
C THR A 38 15.08 -16.25 -14.03
N THR A 39 14.31 -15.73 -15.00
CA THR A 39 14.82 -15.29 -16.29
C THR A 39 15.71 -14.06 -16.08
N ILE A 40 17.02 -14.32 -16.08
CA ILE A 40 18.17 -13.53 -15.61
C ILE A 40 18.20 -12.05 -16.04
N LEU A 41 17.45 -11.61 -17.05
CA LEU A 41 17.52 -10.25 -17.58
C LEU A 41 16.50 -9.27 -17.02
N PHE A 42 15.30 -9.71 -16.61
CA PHE A 42 14.18 -8.80 -16.30
C PHE A 42 13.64 -8.85 -14.87
N GLY A 43 14.06 -9.78 -14.01
CA GLY A 43 13.56 -9.85 -12.64
C GLY A 43 13.77 -8.55 -11.86
N MET A 44 15.00 -8.03 -11.84
CA MET A 44 15.35 -6.80 -11.15
C MET A 44 14.65 -5.54 -11.73
N PRO A 45 14.65 -5.30 -13.06
CA PRO A 45 13.87 -4.22 -13.66
C PRO A 45 12.36 -4.28 -13.36
N VAL A 46 11.75 -5.47 -13.38
CA VAL A 46 10.32 -5.64 -13.09
C VAL A 46 10.00 -5.28 -11.63
N LEU A 47 10.86 -5.66 -10.68
CA LEU A 47 10.71 -5.29 -9.28
C LEU A 47 10.85 -3.78 -9.05
N MET A 48 11.74 -3.11 -9.80
CA MET A 48 11.88 -1.65 -9.76
C MET A 48 10.60 -0.96 -10.26
N VAL A 49 10.05 -1.40 -11.39
CA VAL A 49 8.79 -0.87 -11.93
C VAL A 49 7.63 -1.11 -10.94
N TRP A 50 7.58 -2.29 -10.31
CA TRP A 50 6.58 -2.59 -9.29
C TRP A 50 6.69 -1.67 -8.07
N SER A 51 7.92 -1.37 -7.63
CA SER A 51 8.17 -0.45 -6.52
C SER A 51 7.68 0.96 -6.85
N VAL A 52 7.95 1.45 -8.06
CA VAL A 52 7.44 2.76 -8.53
C VAL A 52 5.91 2.75 -8.59
N ALA A 53 5.31 1.66 -9.07
CA ALA A 53 3.85 1.51 -9.07
C ALA A 53 3.26 1.58 -7.66
N LEU A 54 3.87 0.91 -6.67
CA LEU A 54 3.44 0.97 -5.26
C LEU A 54 3.56 2.38 -4.67
N ILE A 55 4.61 3.13 -5.01
CA ILE A 55 4.78 4.53 -4.56
C ILE A 55 3.65 5.40 -5.12
N ILE A 56 3.38 5.30 -6.42
CA ILE A 56 2.28 6.04 -7.08
C ILE A 56 0.94 5.65 -6.45
N LEU A 57 0.73 4.35 -6.21
CA LEU A 57 -0.51 3.83 -5.66
C LEU A 57 -0.72 4.26 -4.20
N THR A 58 0.34 4.29 -3.38
CA THR A 58 0.30 4.83 -2.01
C THR A 58 -0.03 6.32 -2.02
N THR A 59 0.68 7.09 -2.85
CA THR A 59 0.51 8.54 -2.93
C THR A 59 -0.88 8.92 -3.41
N SER A 60 -1.37 8.26 -4.46
CA SER A 60 -2.73 8.49 -4.98
C SER A 60 -3.80 8.06 -3.99
N THR A 61 -3.61 6.95 -3.27
CA THR A 61 -4.54 6.52 -2.20
C THR A 61 -4.63 7.58 -1.11
N LEU A 62 -3.49 8.07 -0.60
CA LEU A 62 -3.49 9.13 0.41
C LEU A 62 -4.16 10.42 -0.10
N MET A 63 -3.92 10.79 -1.36
CA MET A 63 -4.57 11.94 -1.99
C MET A 63 -6.09 11.78 -2.07
N VAL A 64 -6.57 10.60 -2.45
CA VAL A 64 -8.02 10.28 -2.50
C VAL A 64 -8.62 10.29 -1.09
N LEU A 65 -7.97 9.66 -0.11
CA LEU A 65 -8.42 9.64 1.28
C LEU A 65 -8.52 11.04 1.88
N ASN A 66 -7.57 11.91 1.55
CA ASN A 66 -7.62 13.32 1.92
C ASN A 66 -8.81 14.04 1.27
N LYS A 67 -9.04 13.81 -0.04
CA LYS A 67 -10.14 14.46 -0.78
C LYS A 67 -11.54 14.05 -0.30
N ILE A 68 -11.70 12.83 0.23
CA ILE A 68 -13.00 12.35 0.76
C ILE A 68 -13.25 12.74 2.22
N GLY A 69 -12.31 13.48 2.85
CA GLY A 69 -12.43 13.92 4.25
C GLY A 69 -12.44 12.75 5.23
N VAL A 70 -11.48 11.82 5.12
CA VAL A 70 -11.31 10.73 6.10
C VAL A 70 -10.91 11.26 7.49
N ASN A 71 -10.24 12.41 7.53
CA ASN A 71 -9.78 13.06 8.75
C ASN A 71 -10.77 14.11 9.33
N ASP A 72 -11.87 14.38 8.64
CA ASP A 72 -12.97 15.23 9.11
C ASP A 72 -13.99 14.42 9.93
#